data_AF-A0A527G3C5-F1
#
_entry.id   AF-A0A527G3C5-F1
#
_cell.length_a   1.000
_cell.length_b   1.000
_cell.length_c   1.000
_cell.angle_alpha   90.00
_cell.angle_beta   90.00
_cell.angle_gamma   90.00
#
_symmetry.space_group_name_H-M   'P 1'
#
loop_
_entity.id
_entity.type
_entity.pdbx_description
1 polymer ?
#
loop_
_entity_poly.entity_id
_entity_poly.type
_entity_poly.pdbx_seq_one_letter_code
_entity_poly.pdbx_strand_id
1 'polypeptide(L)'
;KYELDDSCDANGDGVPDPGCSVSTAILDGIEQSPWIKSSVSLGLVYNTIDDMKSPHEGIYATTTVEVAGLGGDAKFVKVTGRGSIYQTLSEQYDLVGLISGGAGHVEGYGSDGLRI
;
A
#
# COMPACT_ATOMS: atom_id res chain seq x y z
N LYS A 1 16.82 4.30 14.01
CA LYS A 1 16.02 5.54 14.17
C LYS A 1 15.67 5.98 12.76
N TYR A 2 14.39 6.26 12.47
CA TYR A 2 13.99 6.84 11.19
C TYR A 2 14.37 8.32 11.21
N GLU A 3 14.99 8.79 10.14
CA GLU A 3 15.50 10.16 9.96
C GLU A 3 15.30 10.55 8.49
N LEU A 4 15.25 11.85 8.21
CA LEU A 4 15.24 12.36 6.85
C LEU A 4 16.58 12.04 6.17
N ASP A 5 16.57 11.95 4.84
CA ASP A 5 17.81 11.80 4.08
C ASP A 5 18.68 13.06 4.24
N ASP A 6 20.01 12.91 4.29
CA ASP A 6 20.95 14.03 4.45
C ASP A 6 20.78 15.12 3.36
N SER A 7 20.25 14.78 2.19
CA SER A 7 19.93 15.74 1.13
C SER A 7 18.63 16.52 1.35
N CYS A 8 17.76 16.05 2.24
CA CYS A 8 16.49 16.66 2.62
C CYS A 8 16.46 17.25 4.04
N ASP A 9 17.52 17.03 4.82
CA ASP A 9 17.73 17.60 6.16
C ASP A 9 19.23 17.83 6.37
N ALA A 10 19.80 18.76 5.59
CA ALA A 10 21.25 18.97 5.57
C ALA A 10 21.77 19.64 6.86
N ASN A 11 20.88 20.27 7.63
CA ASN A 11 21.17 20.90 8.91
C ASN A 11 20.85 19.99 10.12
N GLY A 12 20.20 18.84 9.91
CA GLY A 12 19.91 17.83 10.92
C GLY A 12 18.87 18.28 11.95
N ASP A 13 17.95 19.17 11.57
CA ASP A 13 16.95 19.74 12.46
C ASP A 13 15.62 18.96 12.48
N GLY A 14 15.50 17.92 11.64
CA GLY A 14 14.31 17.09 11.52
C GLY A 14 13.17 17.72 10.71
N VAL A 15 13.41 18.87 10.08
CA VAL A 15 12.45 19.57 9.21
C VAL A 15 12.89 19.43 7.75
N PRO A 16 11.98 19.11 6.81
CA PRO A 16 12.35 19.02 5.40
C PRO A 16 12.84 20.37 4.85
N ASP A 17 14.02 20.35 4.25
CA ASP A 17 14.60 21.50 3.57
C ASP A 17 13.74 21.96 2.37
N PRO A 18 13.82 23.26 1.99
CA PRO A 18 13.11 23.80 0.84
C PRO A 18 13.46 23.07 -0.45
N GLY A 19 12.51 22.33 -1.01
CA GLY A 19 12.70 21.48 -2.20
C GLY A 19 12.37 20.01 -1.94
N CYS A 20 12.31 19.59 -0.67
CA CYS A 20 11.87 18.26 -0.28
C CYS A 20 10.39 18.27 0.12
N SER A 21 9.53 17.77 -0.78
CA SER A 21 8.12 17.54 -0.49
C SER A 21 7.92 16.18 0.18
N VAL A 22 8.06 16.14 1.50
CA VAL A 22 7.80 14.94 2.30
C VAL A 22 6.34 14.98 2.80
N SER A 23 5.63 13.85 2.70
CA SER A 23 4.25 13.77 3.20
C SER A 23 4.23 13.87 4.73
N THR A 24 3.21 14.53 5.28
CA THR A 24 3.03 14.67 6.74
C THR A 24 3.06 13.34 7.48
N ALA A 25 2.47 12.28 6.91
CA ALA A 25 2.49 10.95 7.51
C ALA A 25 3.89 10.38 7.75
N ILE A 26 4.86 10.72 6.90
CA ILE A 26 6.25 10.28 7.06
C ILE A 26 6.96 11.12 8.12
N LEU A 27 6.70 12.43 8.17
CA LEU A 27 7.23 13.31 9.21
C LEU A 27 6.73 12.91 10.60
N ASP A 28 5.43 12.64 10.73
CA ASP A 28 4.82 12.15 11.97
C ASP A 28 5.42 10.79 12.40
N GLY A 29 5.74 9.93 11.43
CA GLY A 29 6.40 8.65 11.67
C GLY A 29 7.87 8.77 12.08
N ILE A 30 8.58 9.78 11.60
CA ILE A 30 9.96 10.11 11.99
C ILE A 30 9.99 10.74 13.38
N GLU A 31 9.08 11.66 13.70
CA GLU A 31 9.00 12.29 15.03
C GLU A 31 8.78 11.25 16.15
N GLN A 32 7.98 10.23 15.87
CA GLN A 32 7.66 9.15 16.81
C GLN A 32 8.67 7.99 16.80
N SER A 33 9.80 8.14 16.11
CA SER A 33 10.87 7.15 16.08
C SER A 33 11.67 7.11 17.40
N PRO A 34 12.20 5.93 17.82
CA PRO A 34 12.10 4.63 17.15
C PRO A 34 10.80 3.91 17.47
N TRP A 35 10.23 3.27 16.45
CA TRP A 35 9.07 2.40 16.60
C TRP A 35 9.30 1.10 15.83
N ILE A 36 8.74 0.02 16.35
CA ILE A 36 8.82 -1.30 15.71
C ILE A 36 7.47 -1.64 15.09
N LYS A 37 7.48 -2.06 13.82
CA LYS A 37 6.30 -2.62 13.15
C LYS A 37 6.28 -4.13 13.26
N SER A 38 5.31 -4.65 13.99
CA SER A 38 5.01 -6.08 14.03
C SER A 38 3.59 -6.30 13.54
N SER A 39 3.44 -6.92 12.38
CA SER A 39 2.14 -7.15 11.74
C SER A 39 1.98 -8.56 11.19
N VAL A 40 0.71 -8.96 11.04
CA VAL A 40 0.30 -10.18 10.34
C VAL A 40 -0.64 -9.79 9.21
N SER A 41 -0.54 -10.50 8.10
CA SER A 41 -1.35 -10.23 6.91
C SER A 41 -2.07 -11.48 6.44
N LEU A 42 -3.33 -11.31 6.04
CA LEU A 42 -4.16 -12.31 5.39
C LEU A 42 -4.41 -11.86 3.95
N GLY A 43 -4.05 -12.72 2.99
CA GLY A 43 -4.28 -12.48 1.56
C GLY A 43 -5.27 -13.47 0.98
N LEU A 44 -6.24 -12.96 0.23
CA LEU A 44 -7.17 -13.73 -0.60
C LEU A 44 -6.98 -13.34 -2.06
N VAL A 45 -6.79 -14.33 -2.93
CA VAL A 45 -6.68 -14.15 -4.37
C VAL A 45 -7.81 -14.91 -5.05
N TYR A 46 -8.56 -14.21 -5.89
CA TYR A 46 -9.59 -14.77 -6.75
C TYR A 46 -9.15 -14.59 -8.20
N ASN A 47 -8.94 -15.69 -8.90
CA ASN A 47 -8.47 -15.67 -10.29
C ASN A 47 -9.33 -16.62 -11.12
N THR A 48 -9.98 -16.07 -12.15
CA THR A 48 -10.71 -16.84 -13.16
C THR A 48 -10.11 -16.72 -14.55
N ILE A 49 -8.95 -16.07 -14.68
CA ILE A 49 -8.22 -15.96 -15.95
C ILE A 49 -7.67 -17.34 -16.32
N ASP A 50 -7.90 -17.78 -17.56
CA ASP A 50 -7.40 -19.07 -18.04
C ASP A 50 -5.87 -19.07 -18.19
N ASP A 51 -5.33 -18.06 -18.90
CA ASP A 51 -3.89 -17.88 -19.12
C ASP A 51 -3.48 -16.48 -18.69
N MET A 52 -2.67 -16.39 -17.64
CA MET A 52 -2.15 -15.12 -17.14
C MET A 52 -1.16 -14.44 -18.10
N LYS A 53 -0.59 -15.16 -19.06
CA LYS A 53 0.31 -14.60 -20.09
C LYS A 53 -0.48 -13.99 -21.25
N SER A 54 -1.66 -14.51 -21.54
CA SER A 54 -2.56 -13.99 -22.58
C SER A 54 -4.01 -14.00 -22.09
N PRO A 55 -4.38 -13.08 -21.18
CA PRO A 55 -5.74 -13.04 -20.63
C PRO A 55 -6.71 -12.57 -21.72
N HIS A 56 -7.64 -13.42 -22.15
CA HIS A 56 -8.71 -13.03 -23.09
C HIS A 56 -10.01 -12.69 -22.36
N GLU A 57 -10.34 -13.48 -21.33
CA GLU A 57 -11.44 -13.17 -20.43
C GLU A 57 -11.10 -13.48 -18.97
N GLY A 58 -11.80 -12.83 -18.07
CA GLY A 58 -11.84 -13.21 -16.66
C GLY A 58 -11.55 -12.07 -15.71
N ILE A 59 -11.54 -12.42 -14.42
CA ILE A 59 -11.38 -11.49 -13.31
C ILE A 59 -10.19 -11.95 -12.49
N TYR A 60 -9.30 -11.00 -12.19
CA TYR A 60 -8.23 -11.17 -11.23
C TYR A 60 -8.44 -10.17 -10.10
N ALA A 61 -8.75 -10.65 -8.91
CA ALA A 61 -8.98 -9.82 -7.73
C ALA A 61 -8.12 -10.29 -6.56
N THR A 62 -7.58 -9.34 -5.81
CA THR A 62 -6.76 -9.57 -4.62
C THR A 62 -7.27 -8.72 -3.48
N THR A 63 -7.49 -9.33 -2.33
CA THR A 63 -7.84 -8.63 -1.09
C THR A 63 -6.80 -8.98 -0.03
N THR A 64 -6.24 -7.96 0.62
CA THR A 64 -5.28 -8.13 1.70
C THR A 64 -5.76 -7.39 2.94
N VAL A 65 -5.74 -8.06 4.07
CA VAL A 65 -5.98 -7.47 5.39
C VAL A 65 -4.71 -7.59 6.20
N GLU A 66 -4.17 -6.49 6.69
CA GLU A 66 -2.99 -6.45 7.54
C GLU A 66 -3.37 -5.86 8.90
N VAL A 67 -2.93 -6.50 9.98
CA VAL A 67 -3.10 -6.03 11.35
C VAL A 67 -1.73 -5.90 11.99
N ALA A 68 -1.36 -4.67 12.35
CA ALA A 68 -0.14 -4.33 13.06
C ALA A 68 -0.42 -4.07 14.54
N GLY A 69 0.52 -4.42 15.43
CA GLY A 69 0.43 -4.16 16.88
C GLY A 69 0.62 -5.40 17.76
N LEU A 70 1.02 -6.55 17.20
CA LEU A 70 1.15 -7.83 17.92
C LEU A 70 2.36 -7.91 18.89
N GLY A 71 3.12 -6.83 19.00
CA GLY A 71 4.36 -6.77 19.79
C GLY A 71 5.28 -5.60 19.42
N GLY A 72 4.79 -4.67 18.60
CA GLY A 72 5.50 -3.45 18.22
C GLY A 72 4.61 -2.23 18.47
N ASP A 73 5.19 -1.04 18.33
CA ASP A 73 4.56 0.24 18.66
C ASP A 73 3.58 0.74 17.58
N ALA A 74 3.68 0.22 16.36
CA ALA A 74 2.74 0.51 15.28
C ALA A 74 1.46 -0.32 15.42
N LYS A 75 0.33 0.36 15.61
CA LYS A 75 -0.99 -0.24 15.78
C LYS A 75 -1.95 0.27 14.72
N PHE A 76 -2.20 -0.55 13.71
CA PHE A 76 -3.12 -0.21 12.63
C PHE A 76 -3.78 -1.44 12.03
N VAL A 77 -4.95 -1.24 11.42
CA VAL A 77 -5.59 -2.21 10.53
C VAL A 77 -5.61 -1.60 9.15
N LYS A 78 -5.15 -2.37 8.16
CA LYS A 78 -5.14 -1.97 6.76
C LYS A 78 -5.88 -3.00 5.93
N VAL A 79 -6.80 -2.54 5.11
CA VAL A 79 -7.50 -3.37 4.13
C VAL A 79 -7.22 -2.81 2.75
N THR A 80 -6.73 -3.65 1.85
CA THR A 80 -6.52 -3.29 0.45
C THR A 80 -7.24 -4.26 -0.46
N GLY A 81 -7.87 -3.72 -1.50
CA GLY A 81 -8.52 -4.47 -2.55
C GLY A 81 -8.02 -3.98 -3.90
N ARG A 82 -7.70 -4.91 -4.80
CA ARG A 82 -7.36 -4.61 -6.19
C ARG A 82 -8.04 -5.61 -7.10
N GLY A 83 -8.50 -5.15 -8.25
CA GLY A 83 -9.16 -5.98 -9.24
C GLY A 83 -8.82 -5.55 -10.66
N SER A 84 -8.78 -6.53 -11.56
CA SER A 84 -8.63 -6.37 -12.99
C SER A 84 -9.64 -7.27 -13.70
N ILE A 85 -10.32 -6.72 -14.70
CA ILE A 85 -11.27 -7.44 -15.55
C ILE A 85 -10.76 -7.37 -16.98
N TYR A 86 -10.69 -8.54 -17.61
CA TYR A 86 -10.27 -8.72 -19.00
C TYR A 86 -11.47 -9.19 -19.80
N GLN A 87 -11.67 -8.59 -20.98
CA GLN A 87 -12.74 -8.99 -21.87
C GLN A 87 -12.32 -8.79 -23.33
N THR A 88 -12.47 -9.85 -24.15
CA THR A 88 -12.30 -9.76 -25.60
C THR A 88 -13.35 -8.83 -26.19
N LEU A 89 -12.89 -7.77 -26.86
CA LEU A 89 -13.73 -6.79 -27.55
C LEU A 89 -13.93 -7.15 -29.02
N SER A 90 -12.96 -7.82 -29.64
CA SER A 90 -13.08 -8.34 -31.01
C SER A 90 -12.18 -9.54 -31.24
N GLU A 91 -12.79 -10.68 -31.54
CA GLU A 91 -12.05 -11.92 -31.87
C GLU A 91 -11.34 -11.84 -33.22
N GLN A 92 -11.87 -11.06 -34.18
CA GLN A 92 -11.30 -10.94 -35.53
C GLN A 92 -10.00 -10.12 -35.56
N TYR A 93 -9.84 -9.18 -34.62
CA TYR A 93 -8.67 -8.31 -34.50
C TYR A 93 -7.81 -8.65 -33.26
N ASP A 94 -8.14 -9.72 -32.54
CA ASP A 94 -7.48 -10.14 -31.30
C ASP A 94 -7.37 -9.00 -30.27
N LEU A 95 -8.45 -8.23 -30.12
CA LEU A 95 -8.47 -7.06 -29.24
C LEU A 95 -9.06 -7.42 -27.88
N VAL A 96 -8.25 -7.31 -26.83
CA VAL A 96 -8.69 -7.48 -25.44
C VAL A 96 -8.71 -6.14 -24.71
N GLY A 97 -9.86 -5.83 -24.10
CA GLY A 97 -10.01 -4.70 -23.19
C GLY A 97 -9.62 -5.09 -21.76
N LEU A 98 -8.97 -4.17 -21.06
CA LEU A 98 -8.62 -4.30 -19.65
C LEU A 98 -9.13 -3.08 -18.87
N ILE A 99 -9.81 -3.34 -17.77
CA ILE A 99 -10.10 -2.32 -16.75
C ILE A 99 -9.54 -2.82 -15.42
N SER A 100 -8.75 -1.97 -14.76
CA SER A 100 -8.19 -2.28 -13.44
C SER A 100 -8.44 -1.15 -12.46
N GLY A 101 -8.62 -1.51 -11.20
CA GLY A 101 -8.81 -0.56 -10.12
C GLY A 101 -8.36 -1.14 -8.79
N GLY A 102 -8.10 -0.26 -7.83
CA GLY A 102 -7.78 -0.66 -6.47
C GLY A 102 -8.10 0.45 -5.49
N ALA A 103 -8.41 0.05 -4.27
CA ALA A 103 -8.65 0.94 -3.15
C ALA A 103 -8.08 0.32 -1.88
N GLY A 104 -7.70 1.18 -0.95
CA GLY A 104 -7.23 0.74 0.36
C GLY A 104 -7.65 1.72 1.42
N HIS A 105 -7.84 1.20 2.62
CA HIS A 105 -8.08 2.00 3.81
C HIS A 105 -7.17 1.50 4.92
N VAL A 106 -6.55 2.44 5.64
CA VAL A 106 -5.74 2.15 6.81
C VAL A 106 -6.23 3.03 7.95
N GLU A 107 -6.42 2.41 9.10
CA GLU A 107 -6.87 3.07 10.31
C GLU A 107 -5.95 2.68 11.46
N GLY A 108 -5.42 3.68 12.15
CA GLY A 108 -4.64 3.49 13.36
C GLY A 108 -5.57 3.28 14.55
N TYR A 109 -5.18 2.45 15.52
CA TYR A 109 -5.96 2.24 16.73
C TYR A 109 -5.10 2.33 17.99
N GLY A 110 -5.66 2.90 19.06
CA GLY A 110 -4.95 3.19 20.30
C GLY A 110 -4.73 4.68 20.54
N SER A 111 -4.01 5.02 21.61
CA SER A 111 -3.74 6.40 22.06
C SER A 111 -2.67 7.14 21.27
N ASP A 112 -2.01 6.44 20.35
CA ASP A 112 -0.66 6.74 19.91
C ASP A 112 -0.58 7.21 18.44
N GLY A 113 -1.73 7.46 17.82
CA GLY A 113 -1.82 7.85 16.41
C GLY A 113 -1.46 6.73 15.43
N LEU A 114 -1.60 7.01 14.13
CA LEU A 114 -1.20 6.09 13.06
C LEU A 114 0.31 6.21 12.82
N ARG A 115 1.04 5.09 12.92
CA ARG A 115 2.48 4.98 12.60
C ARG A 115 2.64 4.03 11.42
N ILE A 116 3.13 4.53 10.29
CA ILE A 116 3.24 3.78 9.01
C ILE A 116 4.58 3.97 8.34
#